data_AF-A0A3P6U5B1-F1
#
_entry.id   AF-A0A3P6U5B1-F1
#
_cell.length_a   1.000
_cell.length_b   1.000
_cell.length_c   1.000
_cell.angle_alpha   90.00
_cell.angle_beta   90.00
_cell.angle_gamma   90.00
#
_symmetry.space_group_name_H-M   'P 1'
#
loop_
_entity.id
_entity.type
_entity.pdbx_description
1 polymer ?
#
loop_
_entity_poly.entity_id
_entity_poly.type
_entity_poly.pdbx_seq_one_letter_code
_entity_poly.pdbx_strand_id
1 'polypeptide(L)'
;MSNSGPFGTAVEAKRLVENLLTDLRTLSTEARKKHIQVKEAAESGLVKIKNISTASSEQNLLTNIRCASAELLQPLILGCSSKNARLVQVSLQAIQKMVQHRASAHIIVNELWHLMEAECEELRVLQTLTPLVSTELLVTGQWLAKCLVMCFRLNFAKDPIVINTASATVRQMVNCVYERVIQEDGLRNSDTPIDHHTVRLHSKAPPPTLRPCASDGYMLFY
;
A
#
# COMPACT_ATOMS: atom_id res chain seq x y z
N MET A 1 -10.51 13.58 -11.63
CA MET A 1 -11.52 12.57 -12.04
C MET A 1 -11.14 11.99 -13.40
N SER A 2 -10.33 10.93 -13.44
CA SER A 2 -10.07 10.19 -14.67
C SER A 2 -11.19 9.17 -14.87
N ASN A 3 -12.12 9.49 -15.77
CA ASN A 3 -13.24 8.64 -16.14
C ASN A 3 -12.72 7.48 -17.01
N SER A 4 -12.18 6.44 -16.38
CA SER A 4 -11.85 5.18 -17.05
C SER A 4 -13.15 4.46 -17.39
N GLY A 5 -13.57 4.52 -18.65
CA GLY A 5 -14.77 3.80 -19.12
C GLY A 5 -14.68 2.28 -18.88
N PRO A 6 -15.81 1.54 -18.97
CA PRO A 6 -15.88 0.11 -18.63
C PRO A 6 -14.90 -0.78 -19.41
N PHE A 7 -14.44 -0.33 -20.58
CA PHE A 7 -13.41 -1.01 -21.37
C PHE A 7 -11.99 -0.86 -20.78
N GLY A 8 -11.66 0.29 -20.18
CA GLY A 8 -10.36 0.52 -19.55
C GLY A 8 -10.16 -0.36 -18.32
N THR A 9 -11.20 -0.51 -17.50
CA THR A 9 -11.16 -1.31 -16.27
C THR A 9 -10.99 -2.81 -16.54
N ALA A 10 -11.54 -3.32 -17.64
CA ALA A 10 -11.43 -4.74 -18.01
C ALA A 10 -10.01 -5.11 -18.46
N VAL A 11 -9.37 -4.25 -19.26
CA VAL A 11 -7.98 -4.43 -19.71
C VAL A 11 -7.01 -4.38 -18.53
N GLU A 12 -7.21 -3.42 -17.62
CA GLU A 12 -6.43 -3.32 -16.39
C GLU A 12 -6.58 -4.57 -15.51
N ALA A 13 -7.79 -5.10 -15.37
CA ALA A 13 -8.06 -6.31 -14.60
C ALA A 13 -7.32 -7.54 -15.16
N LYS A 14 -7.37 -7.74 -16.49
CA LYS A 14 -6.65 -8.84 -17.16
C LYS A 14 -5.14 -8.69 -16.99
N ARG A 15 -4.60 -7.48 -17.16
CA ARG A 15 -3.19 -7.19 -16.97
C ARG A 15 -2.73 -7.47 -15.53
N LEU A 16 -3.56 -7.11 -14.53
CA LEU A 16 -3.28 -7.42 -13.13
C LEU A 16 -3.21 -8.94 -12.91
N VAL A 17 -4.17 -9.70 -13.44
CA VAL A 17 -4.18 -11.16 -13.34
C VAL A 17 -2.91 -11.77 -13.94
N GLU A 18 -2.52 -11.38 -15.15
CA GLU A 18 -1.30 -11.88 -15.81
C GLU A 18 -0.03 -11.57 -15.01
N ASN A 19 0.07 -10.35 -14.47
CA ASN A 19 1.17 -9.94 -13.62
C ASN A 19 1.27 -10.80 -12.36
N LEU A 20 0.15 -10.96 -11.63
CA LEU A 20 0.14 -11.76 -10.39
C LEU A 20 0.45 -13.23 -10.66
N LEU A 21 -0.08 -13.79 -11.75
CA LEU A 21 0.26 -15.16 -12.15
C LEU A 21 1.76 -15.31 -12.46
N THR A 22 2.39 -14.30 -13.04
CA THR A 22 3.83 -14.33 -13.34
C THR A 22 4.66 -14.20 -12.07
N ASP A 23 4.29 -13.27 -11.18
CA ASP A 23 5.01 -13.04 -9.93
C ASP A 23 4.90 -14.25 -8.99
N LEU A 24 3.72 -14.86 -8.84
CA LEU A 24 3.55 -16.05 -8.00
C LEU A 24 4.27 -17.29 -8.55
N ARG A 25 4.38 -17.45 -9.88
CA ARG A 25 5.23 -18.51 -10.48
C ARG A 25 6.70 -18.29 -10.18
N THR A 26 7.14 -17.03 -10.24
CA THR A 26 8.52 -16.63 -9.91
C THR A 26 8.79 -16.90 -8.43
N LEU A 27 7.89 -16.49 -7.55
CA LEU A 27 7.98 -16.69 -6.11
C LEU A 27 8.04 -18.17 -5.75
N SER A 28 7.15 -19.00 -6.30
CA SER A 28 7.17 -20.46 -6.12
C SER A 28 8.50 -21.07 -6.59
N THR A 29 9.01 -20.62 -7.74
CA THR A 29 10.25 -21.13 -8.31
C THR A 29 11.47 -20.80 -7.45
N GLU A 30 11.51 -19.60 -6.87
CA GLU A 30 12.58 -19.17 -5.98
C GLU A 30 12.52 -19.89 -4.62
N ALA A 31 11.31 -20.21 -4.15
CA ALA A 31 11.08 -20.84 -2.84
C ALA A 31 11.40 -22.35 -2.77
N ARG A 32 11.48 -23.04 -3.93
CA ARG A 32 11.41 -24.50 -4.15
C ARG A 32 11.86 -25.46 -3.05
N LYS A 33 12.99 -25.21 -2.37
CA LYS A 33 13.55 -26.14 -1.36
C LYS A 33 13.75 -25.55 0.03
N LYS A 34 14.05 -24.25 0.12
CA LYS A 34 14.37 -23.59 1.41
C LYS A 34 13.14 -23.01 2.10
N HIS A 35 12.08 -22.75 1.33
CA HIS A 35 10.90 -22.04 1.81
C HIS A 35 9.63 -22.74 1.32
N ILE A 36 9.44 -24.00 1.74
CA ILE A 36 8.34 -24.86 1.29
C ILE A 36 6.98 -24.19 1.50
N GLN A 37 6.76 -23.56 2.66
CA GLN A 37 5.52 -22.83 2.96
C GLN A 37 5.24 -21.70 1.97
N VAL A 38 6.26 -20.96 1.54
CA VAL A 38 6.12 -19.88 0.53
C VAL A 38 5.74 -20.48 -0.83
N LYS A 39 6.38 -21.59 -1.20
CA LYS A 39 6.09 -22.30 -2.45
C LYS A 39 4.64 -22.79 -2.49
N GLU A 40 4.19 -23.49 -1.47
CA GLU A 40 2.83 -24.04 -1.38
C GLU A 40 1.78 -22.94 -1.38
N ALA A 41 1.99 -21.86 -0.63
CA ALA A 41 1.10 -20.70 -0.63
C ALA A 41 1.05 -20.04 -2.01
N ALA A 42 2.17 -19.91 -2.72
CA ALA A 42 2.22 -19.33 -4.05
C ALA A 42 1.50 -20.22 -5.08
N GLU A 43 1.66 -21.55 -5.01
CA GLU A 43 0.94 -22.51 -5.86
C GLU A 43 -0.57 -22.47 -5.61
N SER A 44 -1.00 -22.40 -4.34
CA SER A 44 -2.40 -22.20 -3.97
C SER A 44 -2.95 -20.88 -4.51
N GLY A 45 -2.21 -19.79 -4.37
CA GLY A 45 -2.56 -18.48 -4.92
C GLY A 45 -2.73 -18.50 -6.45
N LEU A 46 -1.86 -19.22 -7.17
CA LEU A 46 -1.97 -19.39 -8.62
C LEU A 46 -3.28 -20.08 -9.02
N VAL A 47 -3.67 -21.15 -8.32
CA VAL A 47 -4.94 -21.85 -8.57
C VAL A 47 -6.11 -20.93 -8.29
N LYS A 48 -6.06 -20.18 -7.18
CA LYS A 48 -7.13 -19.25 -6.80
C LYS A 48 -7.33 -18.13 -7.82
N ILE A 49 -6.26 -17.50 -8.30
CA ILE A 49 -6.36 -16.45 -9.34
C ILE A 49 -6.96 -17.02 -10.62
N LYS A 50 -6.56 -18.22 -11.05
CA LYS A 50 -7.14 -18.88 -12.23
C LYS A 50 -8.63 -19.15 -12.05
N ASN A 51 -9.03 -19.71 -10.91
CA ASN A 51 -10.44 -19.99 -10.62
C ASN A 51 -11.27 -18.70 -10.63
N ILE A 52 -10.79 -17.63 -9.99
CA ILE A 52 -11.44 -16.31 -10.04
C ILE A 52 -11.54 -15.82 -11.49
N SER A 53 -10.46 -15.92 -12.26
CA SER A 53 -10.44 -15.47 -13.65
C SER A 53 -11.41 -16.25 -14.55
N THR A 54 -11.57 -17.56 -14.34
CA THR A 54 -12.50 -18.39 -15.11
C THR A 54 -13.94 -18.18 -14.69
N ALA A 55 -14.21 -17.95 -13.40
CA ALA A 55 -15.55 -17.75 -12.88
C ALA A 55 -16.07 -16.31 -13.05
N SER A 56 -15.21 -15.36 -13.39
CA SER A 56 -15.58 -13.94 -13.50
C SER A 56 -15.90 -13.52 -14.93
N SER A 57 -16.91 -12.65 -15.09
CA SER A 57 -17.07 -11.86 -16.30
C SER A 57 -16.06 -10.70 -16.34
N GLU A 58 -15.85 -10.09 -17.51
CA GLU A 58 -14.92 -8.97 -17.67
C GLU A 58 -15.22 -7.77 -16.74
N GLN A 59 -16.50 -7.54 -16.46
CA GLN A 59 -16.97 -6.45 -15.61
C GLN A 59 -16.70 -6.69 -14.11
N ASN A 60 -16.71 -7.95 -13.68
CA ASN A 60 -16.62 -8.31 -12.25
C ASN A 60 -15.25 -8.85 -11.84
N LEU A 61 -14.35 -9.10 -12.80
CA LEU A 61 -13.02 -9.67 -12.54
C LEU A 61 -12.23 -8.86 -11.52
N LEU A 62 -12.12 -7.54 -11.71
CA LEU A 62 -11.36 -6.67 -10.79
C LEU A 62 -11.95 -6.68 -9.39
N THR A 63 -13.29 -6.66 -9.28
CA THR A 63 -14.00 -6.73 -8.01
C THR A 63 -13.72 -8.04 -7.30
N ASN A 64 -13.79 -9.18 -8.00
CA ASN A 64 -13.53 -10.49 -7.41
C ASN A 64 -12.07 -10.65 -6.96
N ILE A 65 -11.11 -10.10 -7.71
CA ILE A 65 -9.70 -10.04 -7.29
C ILE A 65 -9.52 -9.18 -6.04
N ARG A 66 -10.20 -8.03 -5.95
CA ARG A 66 -10.17 -7.16 -4.76
C ARG A 66 -10.76 -7.86 -3.53
N CYS A 67 -11.88 -8.56 -3.69
CA CYS A 67 -12.49 -9.34 -2.61
C CYS A 67 -11.54 -10.44 -2.09
N ALA A 68 -10.79 -11.08 -2.99
CA ALA A 68 -9.81 -12.10 -2.63
C ALA A 68 -8.44 -11.53 -2.20
N SER A 69 -8.24 -10.20 -2.21
CA SER A 69 -6.91 -9.59 -2.10
C SER A 69 -6.15 -9.96 -0.83
N ALA A 70 -6.82 -10.11 0.32
CA ALA A 70 -6.17 -10.51 1.57
C ALA A 70 -5.55 -11.91 1.48
N GLU A 71 -6.26 -12.86 0.86
CA GLU A 71 -5.75 -14.21 0.65
C GLU A 71 -4.68 -14.26 -0.43
N LEU A 72 -4.82 -13.44 -1.48
CA LEU A 72 -3.82 -13.33 -2.55
C LEU A 72 -2.52 -12.65 -2.07
N LEU A 73 -2.59 -11.81 -1.04
CA LEU A 73 -1.41 -11.23 -0.39
C LEU A 73 -0.63 -12.27 0.43
N GLN A 74 -1.30 -13.29 0.99
CA GLN A 74 -0.68 -14.28 1.89
C GLN A 74 0.66 -14.86 1.40
N PRO A 75 0.78 -15.41 0.16
CA PRO A 75 2.06 -15.91 -0.33
C PRO A 75 3.15 -14.83 -0.39
N LEU A 76 2.77 -13.59 -0.73
CA LEU A 76 3.70 -12.46 -0.81
C LEU A 76 4.22 -12.08 0.58
N ILE A 77 3.32 -12.04 1.57
CA ILE A 77 3.65 -11.80 2.98
C ILE A 77 4.59 -12.89 3.50
N LEU A 78 4.31 -14.17 3.24
CA LEU A 78 5.23 -15.25 3.61
C LEU A 78 6.61 -15.11 2.93
N GLY A 79 6.64 -14.67 1.67
CA GLY A 79 7.89 -14.36 0.97
C GLY A 79 8.66 -13.22 1.64
N CYS A 80 7.99 -12.16 2.08
CA CYS A 80 8.61 -11.07 2.85
C CYS A 80 9.13 -11.57 4.22
N SER A 81 8.31 -12.30 4.96
CA SER A 81 8.63 -12.83 6.28
C SER A 81 9.79 -13.83 6.27
N SER A 82 10.12 -14.42 5.12
CA SER A 82 11.32 -15.25 4.94
C SER A 82 12.64 -14.49 5.17
N LYS A 83 12.62 -13.16 5.03
CA LYS A 83 13.78 -12.26 5.07
C LYS A 83 14.90 -12.64 4.08
N ASN A 84 14.58 -13.48 3.10
CA ASN A 84 15.47 -13.77 1.99
C ASN A 84 15.35 -12.64 0.96
N ALA A 85 16.45 -11.92 0.72
CA ALA A 85 16.50 -10.76 -0.18
C ALA A 85 15.76 -11.00 -1.52
N ARG A 86 15.99 -12.16 -2.16
CA ARG A 86 15.39 -12.46 -3.45
C ARG A 86 13.87 -12.69 -3.37
N LEU A 87 13.42 -13.42 -2.35
CA LEU A 87 11.97 -13.63 -2.11
C LEU A 87 11.28 -12.31 -1.75
N VAL A 88 11.89 -11.50 -0.87
CA VAL A 88 11.38 -10.19 -0.48
C VAL A 88 11.23 -9.27 -1.69
N GLN A 89 12.24 -9.22 -2.58
CA GLN A 89 12.17 -8.41 -3.80
C GLN A 89 11.00 -8.81 -4.71
N VAL A 90 10.83 -10.11 -4.97
CA VAL A 90 9.73 -10.62 -5.80
C VAL A 90 8.38 -10.34 -5.15
N SER A 91 8.25 -10.56 -3.84
CA SER A 91 7.04 -10.28 -3.08
C SER A 91 6.66 -8.80 -3.09
N LEU A 92 7.61 -7.91 -2.80
CA LEU A 92 7.35 -6.46 -2.77
C LEU A 92 7.00 -5.91 -4.15
N GLN A 93 7.63 -6.43 -5.21
CA GLN A 93 7.28 -6.06 -6.58
C GLN A 93 5.83 -6.44 -6.92
N ALA A 94 5.36 -7.61 -6.48
CA ALA A 94 3.96 -8.03 -6.66
C ALA A 94 3.01 -7.19 -5.79
N ILE A 95 3.38 -6.90 -4.54
CA ILE A 95 2.61 -6.05 -3.62
C ILE A 95 2.40 -4.66 -4.22
N GLN A 96 3.44 -4.04 -4.79
CA GLN A 96 3.32 -2.71 -5.43
C GLN A 96 2.26 -2.68 -6.54
N LYS A 97 2.13 -3.76 -7.31
CA LYS A 97 1.08 -3.88 -8.34
C LYS A 97 -0.31 -4.03 -7.70
N MET A 98 -0.42 -4.78 -6.60
CA MET A 98 -1.68 -4.94 -5.87
C MET A 98 -2.15 -3.64 -5.19
N VAL A 99 -1.22 -2.81 -4.71
CA VAL A 99 -1.49 -1.51 -4.09
C VAL A 99 -2.29 -0.60 -5.04
N GLN A 100 -1.92 -0.55 -6.32
CA GLN A 100 -2.61 0.26 -7.34
C GLN A 100 -4.09 -0.12 -7.49
N HIS A 101 -4.46 -1.33 -7.07
CA HIS A 101 -5.83 -1.84 -7.12
C HIS A 101 -6.51 -1.91 -5.76
N ARG A 102 -6.00 -1.16 -4.77
CA ARG A 102 -6.56 -1.01 -3.40
C ARG A 102 -6.58 -2.31 -2.59
N ALA A 103 -5.47 -3.04 -2.61
CA ALA A 103 -5.26 -4.15 -1.68
C ALA A 103 -5.18 -3.67 -0.22
N SER A 104 -5.30 -4.61 0.72
CA SER A 104 -5.38 -4.32 2.15
C SER A 104 -4.15 -3.58 2.70
N ALA A 105 -4.27 -2.27 2.86
CA ALA A 105 -3.16 -1.39 3.23
C ALA A 105 -2.54 -1.75 4.58
N HIS A 106 -3.35 -2.09 5.58
CA HIS A 106 -2.87 -2.41 6.93
C HIS A 106 -1.95 -3.64 6.97
N ILE A 107 -2.27 -4.67 6.18
CA ILE A 107 -1.43 -5.88 6.06
C ILE A 107 -0.08 -5.49 5.47
N ILE A 108 -0.09 -4.70 4.40
CA ILE A 108 1.12 -4.26 3.69
C ILE A 108 1.99 -3.37 4.60
N VAL A 109 1.40 -2.37 5.27
CA VAL A 109 2.15 -1.48 6.18
C VAL A 109 2.78 -2.26 7.34
N ASN A 110 2.08 -3.26 7.89
CA ASN A 110 2.65 -4.10 8.94
C ASN A 110 3.83 -4.92 8.44
N GLU A 111 3.74 -5.52 7.25
CA GLU A 111 4.84 -6.30 6.71
C GLU A 111 6.06 -5.44 6.35
N LEU A 112 5.83 -4.26 5.76
CA LEU A 112 6.90 -3.29 5.49
C LEU A 112 7.62 -2.85 6.77
N TRP A 113 6.88 -2.70 7.88
CA TRP A 113 7.47 -2.43 9.19
C TRP A 113 8.38 -3.56 9.63
N HIS A 114 7.94 -4.82 9.52
CA HIS A 114 8.75 -5.97 9.90
C HIS A 114 10.03 -6.11 9.07
N LEU A 115 9.98 -5.77 7.77
CA LEU A 115 11.17 -5.75 6.91
C LEU A 115 12.15 -4.64 7.30
N MET A 116 11.65 -3.43 7.60
CA MET A 116 12.48 -2.32 8.09
C MET A 116 13.17 -2.69 9.41
N GLU A 117 12.44 -3.25 10.39
CA GLU A 117 13.04 -3.71 11.66
C GLU A 117 14.11 -4.79 11.46
N ALA A 118 13.99 -5.57 10.39
CA ALA A 118 14.95 -6.60 10.04
C ALA A 118 16.14 -6.08 9.21
N GLU A 119 16.22 -4.78 8.92
CA GLU A 119 17.19 -4.18 7.99
C GLU A 119 17.22 -4.92 6.63
N CYS A 120 16.08 -5.42 6.16
CA CYS A 120 15.98 -6.28 4.99
C CYS A 120 15.34 -5.52 3.81
N GLU A 121 16.08 -5.38 2.71
CA GLU A 121 15.61 -4.72 1.49
C GLU A 121 15.02 -3.31 1.75
N GLU A 122 15.68 -2.51 2.60
CA GLU A 122 15.22 -1.18 3.05
C GLU A 122 14.85 -0.25 1.88
N LEU A 123 15.62 -0.28 0.80
CA LEU A 123 15.32 0.49 -0.42
C LEU A 123 13.98 0.05 -1.04
N ARG A 124 13.70 -1.26 -1.07
CA ARG A 124 12.42 -1.79 -1.58
C ARG A 124 11.26 -1.47 -0.66
N VAL A 125 11.51 -1.37 0.65
CA VAL A 125 10.51 -0.89 1.61
C VAL A 125 10.08 0.53 1.24
N LEU A 126 11.02 1.46 1.07
CA LEU A 126 10.73 2.86 0.68
C LEU A 126 10.04 2.96 -0.69
N GLN A 127 10.51 2.19 -1.67
CA GLN A 127 9.89 2.12 -3.00
C GLN A 127 8.46 1.60 -2.97
N THR A 128 8.10 0.79 -1.97
CA THR A 128 6.73 0.28 -1.79
C THR A 128 5.85 1.26 -1.02
N LEU A 129 6.41 1.93 -0.01
CA LEU A 129 5.71 2.96 0.77
C LEU A 129 5.24 4.12 -0.12
N THR A 130 6.05 4.51 -1.10
CA THR A 130 5.77 5.63 -2.00
C THR A 130 4.43 5.50 -2.76
N PRO A 131 4.19 4.46 -3.58
CA PRO A 131 2.92 4.26 -4.26
C PRO A 131 1.78 3.92 -3.28
N LEU A 132 2.09 3.27 -2.14
CA LEU A 132 1.10 2.95 -1.12
C LEU A 132 0.46 4.20 -0.51
N VAL A 133 1.28 5.21 -0.18
CA VAL A 133 0.79 6.50 0.31
C VAL A 133 0.29 7.37 -0.83
N SER A 134 0.81 7.26 -2.06
CA SER A 134 0.30 8.08 -3.17
C SER A 134 -1.06 7.61 -3.70
N THR A 135 -1.48 6.38 -3.36
CA THR A 135 -2.80 5.86 -3.74
C THR A 135 -3.89 6.54 -2.91
N GLU A 136 -4.81 7.21 -3.60
CA GLU A 136 -5.84 8.06 -3.00
C GLU A 136 -6.62 7.37 -1.87
N LEU A 137 -6.53 7.97 -0.68
CA LEU A 137 -7.22 7.58 0.56
C LEU A 137 -7.01 6.13 1.03
N LEU A 138 -6.02 5.42 0.49
CA LEU A 138 -5.73 4.04 0.87
C LEU A 138 -5.05 3.94 2.24
N VAL A 139 -4.23 4.94 2.58
CA VAL A 139 -3.50 5.04 3.85
C VAL A 139 -3.81 6.38 4.51
N THR A 140 -4.41 6.32 5.70
CA THR A 140 -4.83 7.47 6.53
C THR A 140 -4.57 7.18 8.02
N GLY A 141 -4.65 8.21 8.86
CA GLY A 141 -4.54 8.11 10.31
C GLY A 141 -3.28 7.37 10.78
N GLN A 142 -3.47 6.39 11.69
CA GLN A 142 -2.35 5.64 12.28
C GLN A 142 -1.46 4.93 11.26
N TRP A 143 -2.02 4.50 10.11
CA TRP A 143 -1.26 3.81 9.07
C TRP A 143 -0.34 4.78 8.33
N LEU A 144 -0.81 6.01 8.09
CA LEU A 144 0.00 7.09 7.53
C LEU A 144 1.13 7.48 8.48
N ALA A 145 0.82 7.64 9.77
CA ALA A 145 1.82 7.90 10.80
C ALA A 145 2.89 6.80 10.83
N LYS A 146 2.47 5.53 10.81
CA LYS A 146 3.39 4.38 10.76
C LYS A 146 4.30 4.42 9.51
N CYS A 147 3.76 4.79 8.34
CA CYS A 147 4.55 5.00 7.12
C CYS A 147 5.62 6.09 7.26
N LEU A 148 5.27 7.23 7.85
CA LEU A 148 6.21 8.33 8.09
C LEU A 148 7.30 7.94 9.09
N VAL A 149 6.94 7.26 10.18
CA VAL A 149 7.90 6.76 11.16
C VAL A 149 8.91 5.82 10.50
N MET A 150 8.48 4.94 9.59
CA MET A 150 9.41 4.09 8.84
C MET A 150 10.39 4.92 8.01
N CYS A 151 9.91 5.93 7.29
CA CYS A 151 10.77 6.80 6.50
C CYS A 151 11.76 7.58 7.39
N PHE A 152 11.34 8.10 8.54
CA PHE A 152 12.24 8.78 9.48
C PHE A 152 13.31 7.84 10.03
N ARG A 153 12.97 6.60 10.38
CA ARG A 153 13.97 5.62 10.84
C ARG A 153 14.98 5.29 9.75
N LEU A 154 14.53 5.15 8.51
CA LEU A 154 15.39 4.87 7.35
C LEU A 154 16.27 6.07 6.94
N ASN A 155 16.02 7.28 7.45
CA ASN A 155 16.98 8.40 7.30
C ASN A 155 18.28 8.17 8.09
N PHE A 156 18.29 7.20 9.01
CA PHE A 156 19.47 6.80 9.77
C PHE A 156 20.00 5.42 9.35
N ALA A 157 19.57 4.93 8.18
CA ALA A 157 20.10 3.68 7.60
C ALA A 157 21.59 3.82 7.25
N LYS A 158 22.26 2.69 6.98
CA LYS A 158 23.70 2.67 6.65
C LYS A 158 23.98 3.07 5.21
N ASP A 159 23.05 2.79 4.30
CA ASP A 159 23.21 3.04 2.86
C ASP A 159 22.77 4.48 2.50
N PRO A 160 23.66 5.32 1.96
CA PRO A 160 23.31 6.68 1.52
C PRO A 160 22.16 6.73 0.50
N ILE A 161 22.00 5.71 -0.34
CA ILE A 161 20.89 5.63 -1.29
C ILE A 161 19.56 5.49 -0.54
N VAL A 162 19.52 4.67 0.51
CA VAL A 162 18.35 4.49 1.37
C VAL A 162 18.04 5.78 2.11
N ILE A 163 19.05 6.44 2.70
CA ILE A 163 18.88 7.72 3.41
C ILE A 163 18.27 8.78 2.48
N ASN A 164 18.88 8.97 1.30
CA ASN A 164 18.43 9.97 0.32
C ASN A 164 17.02 9.67 -0.19
N THR A 165 16.72 8.40 -0.44
CA THR A 165 15.38 7.96 -0.85
C THR A 165 14.37 8.20 0.27
N ALA A 166 14.70 7.90 1.52
CA ALA A 166 13.83 8.10 2.67
C ALA A 166 13.49 9.59 2.86
N SER A 167 14.50 10.46 2.78
CA SER A 167 14.34 11.91 2.77
C SER A 167 13.40 12.40 1.65
N ALA A 168 13.54 11.88 0.44
CA ALA A 168 12.66 12.21 -0.67
C ALA A 168 11.23 11.71 -0.44
N THR A 169 11.07 10.48 0.03
CA THR A 169 9.77 9.88 0.34
C THR A 169 9.04 10.65 1.44
N VAL A 170 9.71 11.14 2.50
CA VAL A 170 9.07 12.00 3.53
C VAL A 170 8.47 13.25 2.89
N ARG A 171 9.24 13.97 2.07
CA ARG A 171 8.75 15.18 1.38
C ARG A 171 7.55 14.87 0.49
N GLN A 172 7.62 13.77 -0.26
CA GLN A 172 6.52 13.32 -1.11
C GLN A 172 5.27 12.96 -0.32
N MET A 173 5.41 12.24 0.81
CA MET A 173 4.29 11.86 1.66
C MET A 173 3.60 13.08 2.25
N VAL A 174 4.37 14.05 2.78
CA VAL A 174 3.83 15.31 3.30
C VAL A 174 3.08 16.05 2.20
N ASN A 175 3.69 16.20 1.02
CA ASN A 175 3.04 16.86 -0.12
C ASN A 175 1.72 16.15 -0.51
N CYS A 176 1.73 14.82 -0.59
CA CYS A 176 0.53 14.03 -0.92
C CYS A 176 -0.59 14.24 0.10
N VAL A 177 -0.28 14.33 1.41
CA VAL A 177 -1.30 14.60 2.44
C VAL A 177 -1.94 15.96 2.23
N TYR A 178 -1.14 17.01 1.99
CA TYR A 178 -1.66 18.35 1.77
C TYR A 178 -2.40 18.50 0.44
N GLU A 179 -2.00 17.77 -0.60
CA GLU A 179 -2.77 17.69 -1.85
C GLU A 179 -4.16 17.10 -1.62
N ARG A 180 -4.28 16.04 -0.79
CA ARG A 180 -5.58 15.47 -0.41
C ARG A 180 -6.44 16.47 0.37
N VAL A 181 -5.85 17.27 1.26
CA VAL A 181 -6.54 18.35 1.99
C VAL A 181 -7.12 19.36 1.01
N ILE A 182 -6.31 19.85 0.06
CA ILE A 182 -6.73 20.83 -0.95
C ILE A 182 -7.87 20.26 -1.82
N GLN A 183 -7.79 18.99 -2.19
CA GLN A 183 -8.84 18.32 -2.96
C GLN A 183 -10.13 18.19 -2.15
N GLU A 184 -10.04 17.79 -0.88
CA GLU A 184 -11.19 17.73 0.04
C GLU A 184 -11.81 19.14 0.23
N ASP A 185 -10.98 20.18 0.36
CA ASP A 185 -11.35 21.60 0.40
C ASP A 185 -12.08 22.08 -0.86
N GLY A 186 -11.57 21.76 -2.05
CA GLY A 186 -12.21 22.11 -3.32
C GLY A 186 -13.57 21.48 -3.56
N LEU A 187 -13.89 20.36 -2.88
CA LEU A 187 -15.21 19.71 -2.95
C LEU A 187 -16.28 20.39 -2.06
N ARG A 188 -15.94 21.46 -1.33
CA ARG A 188 -16.94 22.24 -0.58
C ARG A 188 -17.86 23.01 -1.54
N ASN A 189 -19.14 22.65 -1.52
CA ASN A 189 -20.19 23.65 -1.74
C ASN A 189 -20.21 24.58 -0.50
N SER A 190 -20.35 25.88 -0.74
CA SER A 190 -20.10 27.01 0.20
C SER A 190 -20.89 27.05 1.51
N ASP A 191 -21.74 26.08 1.83
CA ASP A 191 -22.83 26.26 2.81
C ASP A 191 -22.66 25.51 4.14
N THR A 192 -21.44 25.12 4.49
CA THR A 192 -21.18 24.55 5.84
C THR A 192 -20.89 25.66 6.86
N PRO A 193 -21.72 25.82 7.90
CA PRO A 193 -21.50 26.83 8.93
C PRO A 193 -20.16 26.58 9.63
N ILE A 194 -19.39 27.66 9.83
CA ILE A 194 -18.13 27.64 10.56
C ILE A 194 -18.48 27.45 12.04
N ASP A 195 -18.34 26.23 12.54
CA ASP A 195 -18.57 25.93 13.95
C ASP A 195 -17.33 26.31 14.77
N HIS A 196 -17.44 27.39 15.54
CA HIS A 196 -16.37 27.90 16.40
C HIS A 196 -16.30 27.11 17.71
N HIS A 197 -15.85 25.86 17.64
CA HIS A 197 -15.52 25.08 18.83
C HIS A 197 -14.13 25.44 19.37
N THR A 198 -14.04 25.60 20.70
CA THR A 198 -12.78 25.80 21.41
C THR A 198 -11.90 24.56 21.28
N VAL A 199 -10.85 24.67 20.47
CA VAL A 199 -9.83 23.62 20.30
C VAL A 199 -9.10 23.44 21.63
N ARG A 200 -9.21 22.26 22.25
CA ARG A 200 -8.38 21.90 23.40
C ARG A 200 -6.95 21.67 22.89
N LEU A 201 -6.05 22.61 23.18
CA LEU A 201 -4.66 22.65 22.74
C LEU A 201 -3.78 21.43 23.14
N HIS A 202 -4.31 20.48 23.91
CA HIS A 202 -3.60 19.32 24.44
C HIS A 202 -4.30 17.97 24.19
N SER A 203 -5.24 17.92 23.24
CA SER A 203 -5.90 16.66 22.86
C SER A 203 -4.98 15.82 21.97
N LYS A 204 -4.79 14.53 22.28
CA LYS A 204 -4.12 13.55 21.40
C LYS A 204 -4.95 13.18 20.16
N ALA A 205 -6.09 13.85 19.96
CA ALA A 205 -7.01 13.62 18.87
C ALA A 205 -7.24 14.93 18.10
N PRO A 206 -7.37 14.85 16.77
CA PRO A 206 -7.64 16.00 15.92
C PRO A 206 -8.99 16.63 16.32
N PRO A 207 -9.15 17.96 16.17
CA PRO A 207 -10.43 18.60 16.39
C PRO A 207 -11.54 17.91 15.59
N PRO A 208 -12.70 17.59 16.18
CA PRO A 208 -13.76 16.84 15.51
C PRO A 208 -14.40 17.62 14.34
N THR A 209 -14.15 18.92 14.27
CA THR A 209 -14.58 19.80 13.18
C THR A 209 -13.70 19.66 11.93
N LEU A 210 -12.52 19.03 12.03
CA LEU A 210 -11.68 18.75 10.87
C LEU A 210 -12.23 17.58 10.08
N ARG A 211 -12.17 17.73 8.75
CA ARG A 211 -12.47 16.65 7.82
C ARG A 211 -11.34 15.62 7.77
N PRO A 212 -11.58 14.40 7.24
CA PRO A 212 -10.61 13.31 7.29
C PRO A 212 -9.21 13.67 6.78
N CYS A 213 -9.08 14.36 5.64
CA CYS A 213 -7.75 14.72 5.12
C CYS A 213 -7.12 15.84 5.96
N ALA A 214 -7.91 16.84 6.36
CA ALA A 214 -7.44 17.92 7.23
C ALA A 214 -6.98 17.40 8.60
N SER A 215 -7.66 16.38 9.12
CA SER A 215 -7.31 15.65 10.34
C SER A 215 -5.96 14.94 10.18
N ASP A 216 -5.75 14.23 9.06
CA ASP A 216 -4.44 13.60 8.77
C ASP A 216 -3.33 14.65 8.70
N GLY A 217 -3.55 15.77 8.01
CA GLY A 217 -2.59 16.87 7.91
C GLY A 217 -2.28 17.52 9.27
N TYR A 218 -3.28 17.70 10.12
CA TYR A 218 -3.12 18.23 11.48
C TYR A 218 -2.26 17.29 12.35
N MET A 219 -2.54 15.99 12.28
CA MET A 219 -1.85 14.96 13.07
C MET A 219 -0.42 14.66 12.58
N LEU A 220 0.04 15.23 11.46
CA LEU A 220 1.43 15.06 11.01
C LEU A 220 2.46 15.69 11.95
N PHE A 221 2.07 16.76 12.65
CA PHE A 221 2.98 17.59 13.43
C PHE A 221 2.65 17.64 14.93
N TYR A 222 1.76 16.75 15.40
CA TYR A 222 1.27 16.68 16.77
C TYR A 222 1.47 15.29 17.35
#